data_AF-H8MN41-F1
#
_entry.id   AF-H8MN41-F1
#
_cell.length_a   1.000
_cell.length_b   1.000
_cell.length_c   1.000
_cell.angle_alpha   90.00
_cell.angle_beta   90.00
_cell.angle_gamma   90.00
#
_symmetry.space_group_name_H-M   'P 1'
#
loop_
_entity.id
_entity.type
_entity.pdbx_description
1 polymer ?
#
loop_
_entity_poly.entity_id
_entity_poly.type
_entity_poly.pdbx_seq_one_letter_code
_entity_poly.pdbx_strand_id
1 'polypeptide(L)'
;MTSSDRAVPGRRRRIAVASLTGLAVLAGAGLLGAEAWYQRRFETPLRLHREALAANVDAYCAEEAALGADPWFHEGRTEGDAGLLLNAWLPWSRDLKRPPPEGSPLVLPDSLREGALDLKQGRWLTANIDVSRLDFDWMVRLLAYDRWDLFNGSPLSAEGRFNWAAGDVPDLFLLQRWAKFRMLHGLRTGHPVEAAQQVRHLAWLSLRTDSLVGGSLAVNLLDIERLAHEAMPSPPAGWTPMPAEQTARMNALLQAAPQFAGLAAPPDVARKARGCATEANRCIALTETAFLARLLEPVVEPVGAPSLEEATAALDRALADAGCPTLAAHEVRTRGVTVEDPASGMSSLASSVAWIPWAPGRQARSHLARGVLASALGDLTPLHGNRTKHPAPLQGQAGLPTP
;
A
#
# COMPACT_ATOMS: atom_id res chain seq x y z
N MET A 1 50.69 -61.34 39.84
CA MET A 1 49.51 -60.55 39.42
C MET A 1 49.98 -59.15 39.04
N THR A 2 50.16 -58.88 37.75
CA THR A 2 50.31 -57.51 37.22
C THR A 2 49.67 -57.50 35.84
N SER A 3 48.44 -57.00 35.80
CA SER A 3 47.61 -56.83 34.60
C SER A 3 48.31 -55.88 33.63
N SER A 4 48.68 -56.40 32.47
CA SER A 4 49.24 -55.62 31.36
C SER A 4 48.09 -55.03 30.53
N ASP A 5 47.48 -53.95 31.01
CA ASP A 5 46.57 -53.14 30.21
C ASP A 5 47.36 -52.31 29.19
N ARG A 6 47.72 -52.94 28.07
CA ARG A 6 48.18 -52.23 26.88
C ARG A 6 47.00 -51.50 26.25
N ALA A 7 46.77 -50.26 26.66
CA ALA A 7 45.87 -49.35 25.97
C ALA A 7 46.31 -49.17 24.52
N VAL A 8 45.56 -49.75 23.57
CA VAL A 8 45.83 -49.68 22.13
C VAL A 8 45.81 -48.20 21.68
N PRO A 9 46.96 -47.60 21.30
CA PRO A 9 47.07 -46.15 21.04
C PRO A 9 46.25 -45.64 19.84
N GLY A 10 45.60 -46.53 19.07
CA GLY A 10 44.84 -46.20 17.88
C GLY A 10 43.32 -46.09 18.07
N ARG A 11 42.73 -46.63 19.15
CA ARG A 11 41.26 -46.74 19.26
C ARG A 11 40.60 -45.38 19.51
N ARG A 12 41.20 -44.53 20.36
CA ARG A 12 40.70 -43.17 20.64
C ARG A 12 40.76 -42.26 19.40
N ARG A 13 41.83 -42.35 18.60
CA ARG A 13 41.96 -41.58 17.34
C ARG A 13 40.90 -41.98 16.31
N ARG A 14 40.61 -43.27 16.16
CA ARG A 14 39.57 -43.76 15.23
C ARG A 14 38.17 -43.30 15.63
N ILE A 15 37.85 -43.33 16.93
CA ILE A 15 36.55 -42.84 17.44
C ILE A 15 36.42 -41.33 17.23
N ALA A 16 37.47 -40.55 17.49
CA ALA A 16 37.47 -39.11 17.28
C ALA A 16 37.27 -38.75 15.79
N VAL A 17 37.98 -39.42 14.88
CA VAL A 17 37.83 -39.21 13.44
C VAL A 17 36.42 -39.58 12.98
N ALA A 18 35.90 -40.76 13.36
CA ALA A 18 34.54 -41.16 13.00
C ALA A 18 33.47 -40.19 13.54
N SER A 19 33.66 -39.65 14.75
CA SER A 19 32.75 -38.67 15.34
C SER A 19 32.80 -37.33 14.59
N LEU A 20 33.99 -36.84 14.24
CA LEU A 20 34.16 -35.61 13.45
C LEU A 20 33.59 -35.76 12.03
N THR A 21 33.82 -36.90 11.38
CA THR A 21 33.23 -37.21 10.07
C THR A 21 31.71 -37.28 10.16
N GLY A 22 31.16 -37.95 11.20
CA GLY A 22 29.72 -37.99 11.42
C GLY A 22 29.10 -36.61 11.64
N LEU A 23 29.74 -35.77 12.44
CA LEU A 23 29.32 -34.37 12.65
C LEU A 23 29.39 -33.55 11.37
N ALA A 24 30.45 -33.70 10.57
CA ALA A 24 30.59 -33.00 9.30
C ALA A 24 29.50 -33.41 8.29
N VAL A 25 29.17 -34.72 8.22
CA VAL A 25 28.08 -35.23 7.36
C VAL A 25 26.73 -34.71 7.83
N LEU A 26 26.45 -34.70 9.14
CA LEU A 26 25.20 -34.16 9.69
C LEU A 26 25.07 -32.66 9.44
N ALA A 27 26.15 -31.91 9.60
CA ALA A 27 26.19 -30.48 9.27
C ALA A 27 25.92 -30.24 7.78
N GLY A 28 26.56 -31.02 6.90
CA GLY A 28 26.34 -30.94 5.45
C GLY A 28 24.89 -31.28 5.05
N ALA A 29 24.32 -32.35 5.62
CA ALA A 29 22.92 -32.71 5.39
C ALA A 29 21.95 -31.63 5.92
N GLY A 30 22.26 -31.03 7.08
CA GLY A 30 21.49 -29.91 7.63
C GLY A 30 21.52 -28.67 6.73
N LEU A 31 22.68 -28.32 6.17
CA LEU A 31 22.82 -27.20 5.22
C LEU A 31 22.04 -27.44 3.93
N LEU A 32 22.11 -28.65 3.36
CA LEU A 32 21.33 -29.01 2.17
C LEU A 32 19.82 -29.01 2.46
N GLY A 33 19.41 -29.48 3.64
CA GLY A 33 18.02 -29.42 4.08
C GLY A 33 17.51 -27.99 4.24
N ALA A 34 18.31 -27.10 4.83
CA ALA A 34 18.00 -25.69 4.98
C ALA A 34 17.92 -24.97 3.63
N GLU A 35 18.85 -25.24 2.71
CA GLU A 35 18.85 -24.70 1.35
C GLU A 35 17.62 -25.18 0.56
N ALA A 36 17.32 -26.49 0.58
CA ALA A 36 16.14 -27.04 -0.09
C ALA A 36 14.83 -26.48 0.50
N TRP A 37 14.76 -26.30 1.82
CA TRP A 37 13.64 -25.63 2.48
C TRP A 37 13.52 -24.18 2.03
N TYR A 38 14.63 -23.45 1.99
CA TYR A 38 14.68 -22.06 1.55
C TYR A 38 14.21 -21.89 0.10
N GLN A 39 14.72 -22.71 -0.82
CA GLN A 39 14.34 -22.70 -2.24
C GLN A 39 12.85 -22.98 -2.43
N ARG A 40 12.29 -23.93 -1.67
CA ARG A 40 10.85 -24.22 -1.68
C ARG A 40 10.03 -23.09 -1.07
N ARG A 41 10.52 -22.48 0.02
CA ARG A 41 9.78 -21.46 0.77
C ARG A 41 9.75 -20.11 0.08
N PHE A 42 10.83 -19.71 -0.60
CA PHE A 42 10.99 -18.35 -1.12
C PHE A 42 11.27 -18.30 -2.63
N GLU A 43 12.18 -19.12 -3.15
CA GLU A 43 12.57 -19.02 -4.58
C GLU A 43 11.49 -19.54 -5.52
N THR A 44 10.87 -20.67 -5.17
CA THR A 44 9.82 -21.26 -5.99
C THR A 44 8.61 -20.32 -6.11
N PRO A 45 8.07 -19.76 -5.01
CA PRO A 45 7.01 -18.75 -5.10
C PRO A 45 7.42 -17.51 -5.89
N LEU A 46 8.65 -16.99 -5.69
CA LEU A 46 9.12 -15.81 -6.42
C LEU A 46 9.23 -16.08 -7.93
N ARG A 47 9.71 -17.26 -8.33
CA ARG A 47 9.76 -17.67 -9.74
C ARG A 47 8.36 -17.79 -10.34
N LEU A 48 7.45 -18.48 -9.66
CA LEU A 48 6.06 -18.64 -10.11
C LEU A 48 5.35 -17.27 -10.21
N HIS A 49 5.61 -16.37 -9.26
CA HIS A 49 5.07 -15.02 -9.29
C HIS A 49 5.61 -14.22 -10.49
N ARG A 50 6.91 -14.30 -10.79
CA ARG A 50 7.52 -13.68 -11.98
C ARG A 50 6.92 -14.19 -13.28
N GLU A 51 6.76 -15.51 -13.40
CA GLU A 51 6.10 -16.16 -14.53
C GLU A 51 4.65 -15.66 -14.68
N ALA A 52 3.92 -15.56 -13.56
CA ALA A 52 2.56 -15.04 -13.55
C ALA A 52 2.48 -13.56 -13.96
N LEU A 53 3.36 -12.70 -13.46
CA LEU A 53 3.44 -11.29 -13.88
C LEU A 53 3.74 -11.16 -15.37
N ALA A 54 4.72 -11.92 -15.87
CA ALA A 54 5.06 -11.92 -17.29
C ALA A 54 3.88 -12.38 -18.17
N ALA A 55 3.11 -13.38 -17.73
CA ALA A 55 1.94 -13.87 -18.45
C ALA A 55 0.74 -12.90 -18.41
N ASN A 56 0.67 -11.98 -17.44
CA ASN A 56 -0.49 -11.12 -17.22
C ASN A 56 -0.24 -9.61 -17.46
N VAL A 57 0.97 -9.21 -17.87
CA VAL A 57 1.29 -7.78 -18.06
C VAL A 57 0.43 -7.10 -19.14
N ASP A 58 0.05 -7.82 -20.19
CA ASP A 58 -0.85 -7.30 -21.23
C ASP A 58 -2.27 -7.09 -20.71
N ALA A 59 -2.77 -8.00 -19.87
CA ALA A 59 -4.06 -7.84 -19.21
C ALA A 59 -4.03 -6.64 -18.25
N TYR A 60 -2.96 -6.48 -17.47
CA TYR A 60 -2.75 -5.30 -16.63
C TYR A 60 -2.80 -4.00 -17.44
N CYS A 61 -2.08 -3.94 -18.56
CA CYS A 61 -2.08 -2.75 -19.43
C CYS A 61 -3.46 -2.48 -20.06
N ALA A 62 -4.22 -3.52 -20.41
CA ALA A 62 -5.58 -3.36 -20.92
C ALA A 62 -6.52 -2.77 -19.85
N GLU A 63 -6.41 -3.22 -18.60
CA GLU A 63 -7.19 -2.67 -17.49
C GLU A 63 -6.78 -1.22 -17.17
N GLU A 64 -5.49 -0.87 -17.18
CA GLU A 64 -5.04 0.54 -17.04
C GLU A 64 -5.57 1.43 -18.17
N ALA A 65 -5.57 0.94 -19.41
CA ALA A 65 -6.16 1.67 -20.54
C ALA A 65 -7.67 1.84 -20.38
N ALA A 66 -8.39 0.81 -19.92
CA ALA A 66 -9.82 0.87 -19.66
C ALA A 66 -10.17 1.79 -18.47
N LEU A 67 -9.27 1.90 -17.49
CA LEU A 67 -9.37 2.85 -16.40
C LEU A 67 -9.18 4.28 -16.92
N GLY A 68 -8.16 4.52 -17.76
CA GLY A 68 -7.86 5.84 -18.31
C GLY A 68 -8.82 6.36 -19.39
N ALA A 69 -9.65 5.49 -19.97
CA ALA A 69 -10.58 5.86 -21.05
C ALA A 69 -11.73 6.77 -20.61
N ASP A 70 -12.11 6.74 -19.33
CA ASP A 70 -13.17 7.56 -18.77
C ASP A 70 -12.62 8.37 -17.59
N PRO A 71 -12.25 9.65 -17.78
CA PRO A 71 -11.59 10.41 -16.73
C PRO A 71 -12.62 11.00 -15.76
N TRP A 72 -13.07 10.25 -14.76
CA TRP A 72 -14.10 10.67 -13.77
C TRP A 72 -13.69 11.83 -12.85
N PHE A 73 -12.45 12.31 -13.00
CA PHE A 73 -11.91 13.51 -12.37
C PHE A 73 -11.97 14.68 -13.35
N HIS A 74 -13.18 15.13 -13.72
CA HIS A 74 -13.41 16.06 -14.83
C HIS A 74 -13.09 17.54 -14.51
N GLU A 75 -13.01 17.93 -13.23
CA GLU A 75 -12.87 19.33 -12.87
C GLU A 75 -11.46 19.85 -13.18
N GLY A 76 -11.37 21.04 -13.79
CA GLY A 76 -10.11 21.77 -13.91
C GLY A 76 -9.57 22.13 -12.53
N ARG A 77 -8.25 22.03 -12.34
CA ARG A 77 -7.59 22.23 -11.05
C ARG A 77 -6.52 23.30 -11.17
N THR A 78 -6.38 24.10 -10.12
CA THR A 78 -5.28 25.06 -10.00
C THR A 78 -4.09 24.36 -9.39
N GLU A 79 -2.90 24.58 -9.97
CA GLU A 79 -1.67 24.02 -9.43
C GLU A 79 -1.47 24.48 -7.98
N GLY A 80 -1.33 23.53 -7.05
CA GLY A 80 -1.18 23.84 -5.65
C GLY A 80 -1.11 22.60 -4.78
N ASP A 81 -0.30 22.67 -3.73
CA ASP A 81 -0.16 21.59 -2.75
C ASP A 81 -1.00 21.84 -1.48
N ALA A 82 -1.97 20.96 -1.23
CA ALA A 82 -2.81 20.95 -0.04
C ALA A 82 -2.07 20.43 1.22
N GLY A 83 -0.84 19.92 1.08
CA GLY A 83 -0.04 19.36 2.17
C GLY A 83 0.09 20.28 3.37
N LEU A 84 0.42 21.56 3.17
CA LEU A 84 0.55 22.54 4.26
C LEU A 84 -0.72 22.69 5.12
N LEU A 85 -1.89 22.46 4.53
CA LEU A 85 -3.17 22.52 5.24
C LEU A 85 -3.52 21.16 5.85
N LEU A 86 -3.62 20.13 5.00
CA LEU A 86 -4.09 18.81 5.42
C LEU A 86 -3.14 18.15 6.43
N ASN A 87 -1.82 18.31 6.26
CA ASN A 87 -0.84 17.73 7.18
C ASN A 87 -0.86 18.43 8.55
N ALA A 88 -1.22 19.72 8.60
CA ALA A 88 -1.38 20.46 9.85
C ALA A 88 -2.73 20.20 10.54
N TRP A 89 -3.77 19.85 9.79
CA TRP A 89 -5.12 19.63 10.32
C TRP A 89 -5.37 18.19 10.76
N LEU A 90 -4.67 17.22 10.18
CA LEU A 90 -4.86 15.80 10.48
C LEU A 90 -4.00 15.35 11.66
N PRO A 91 -4.53 14.47 12.52
CA PRO A 91 -3.68 13.77 13.48
C PRO A 91 -2.80 12.78 12.74
N TRP A 92 -1.52 12.77 13.10
CA TRP A 92 -0.53 11.80 12.63
C TRP A 92 -0.26 10.82 13.76
N SER A 93 -0.72 9.58 13.60
CA SER A 93 -0.50 8.53 14.57
C SER A 93 -0.92 7.17 14.02
N ARG A 94 -0.27 6.11 14.51
CA ARG A 94 -0.83 4.75 14.44
C ARG A 94 -2.13 4.59 15.23
N ASP A 95 -2.34 5.39 16.28
CA ASP A 95 -3.59 5.41 17.04
C ASP A 95 -4.59 6.37 16.39
N LEU A 96 -5.47 5.81 15.55
CA LEU A 96 -6.53 6.51 14.83
C LEU A 96 -7.62 7.12 15.74
N LYS A 97 -7.48 7.00 17.06
CA LYS A 97 -8.37 7.66 18.03
C LYS A 97 -7.83 9.00 18.51
N ARG A 98 -6.60 9.38 18.13
CA ARG A 98 -6.02 10.66 18.52
C ARG A 98 -6.86 11.81 17.95
N PRO A 99 -7.26 12.80 18.77
CA PRO A 99 -8.01 13.94 18.27
C PRO A 99 -7.14 14.77 17.31
N PRO A 100 -7.77 15.48 16.35
CA PRO A 100 -7.06 16.45 15.52
C PRO A 100 -6.32 17.51 16.36
N PRO A 101 -5.25 18.12 15.82
CA PRO A 101 -4.55 19.22 16.48
C PRO A 101 -5.49 20.38 16.85
N GLU A 102 -5.13 21.13 17.89
CA GLU A 102 -5.88 22.32 18.31
C GLU A 102 -6.00 23.33 17.16
N GLY A 103 -7.20 23.88 16.96
CA GLY A 103 -7.50 24.80 15.85
C GLY A 103 -7.75 24.14 14.49
N SER A 104 -7.65 22.81 14.39
CA SER A 104 -8.01 22.08 13.17
C SER A 104 -9.52 22.21 12.88
N PRO A 105 -9.94 22.51 11.62
CA PRO A 105 -11.34 22.49 11.24
C PRO A 105 -11.94 21.07 11.24
N LEU A 106 -11.11 20.04 11.41
CA LEU A 106 -11.52 18.64 11.40
C LEU A 106 -11.97 18.13 12.77
N VAL A 107 -11.92 18.96 13.81
CA VAL A 107 -12.40 18.60 15.15
C VAL A 107 -13.91 18.35 15.12
N LEU A 108 -14.30 17.12 15.42
CA LEU A 108 -15.71 16.73 15.48
C LEU A 108 -16.28 16.96 16.90
N PRO A 109 -17.55 17.40 17.01
CA PRO A 109 -18.31 17.35 18.27
C PRO A 109 -18.32 15.94 18.87
N ASP A 110 -18.28 15.82 20.21
CA ASP A 110 -18.23 14.51 20.91
C ASP A 110 -19.33 13.55 20.45
N SER A 111 -20.54 14.07 20.23
CA SER A 111 -21.70 13.31 19.74
C SER A 111 -21.46 12.62 18.39
N LEU A 112 -20.54 13.13 17.58
CA LEU A 112 -20.18 12.60 16.27
C LEU A 112 -18.90 11.75 16.29
N ARG A 113 -18.13 11.78 17.40
CA ARG A 113 -16.89 10.99 17.54
C ARG A 113 -17.14 9.51 17.82
N GLU A 114 -18.05 9.20 18.75
CA GLU A 114 -18.27 7.83 19.25
C GLU A 114 -19.52 7.13 18.65
N GLY A 115 -20.46 7.89 18.08
CA GLY A 115 -21.74 7.36 17.55
C GLY A 115 -21.78 7.11 16.03
N ALA A 116 -20.81 7.62 15.26
CA ALA A 116 -20.74 7.41 13.80
C ALA A 116 -20.08 6.07 13.40
N LEU A 117 -19.80 5.23 14.40
CA LEU A 117 -19.07 3.97 14.34
C LEU A 117 -20.01 2.80 13.97
N ASP A 118 -20.20 2.60 12.67
CA ASP A 118 -20.22 1.29 11.96
C ASP A 118 -21.01 1.38 10.65
N LEU A 119 -20.54 2.26 9.76
CA LEU A 119 -21.22 2.57 8.50
C LEU A 119 -20.49 1.93 7.33
N LYS A 120 -20.15 0.63 7.49
CA LYS A 120 -19.50 -0.18 6.46
C LYS A 120 -20.42 -0.51 5.26
N GLN A 121 -21.70 -0.10 5.28
CA GLN A 121 -22.69 -0.52 4.27
C GLN A 121 -23.82 0.51 4.04
N GLY A 122 -23.50 1.79 3.78
CA GLY A 122 -24.53 2.78 3.40
C GLY A 122 -25.52 3.23 4.49
N ARG A 123 -25.51 2.61 5.68
CA ARG A 123 -26.35 2.98 6.85
C ARG A 123 -26.23 4.44 7.30
N TRP A 124 -25.21 5.15 6.82
CA TRP A 124 -24.96 6.55 7.16
C TRP A 124 -25.95 7.49 6.48
N LEU A 125 -26.51 7.07 5.34
CA LEU A 125 -27.51 7.81 4.59
C LEU A 125 -28.85 7.88 5.32
N THR A 126 -29.17 6.87 6.14
CA THR A 126 -30.41 6.77 6.90
C THR A 126 -30.24 7.12 8.38
N ALA A 127 -29.01 7.42 8.82
CA ALA A 127 -28.74 7.72 10.22
C ALA A 127 -29.27 9.12 10.60
N ASN A 128 -29.89 9.21 11.78
CA ASN A 128 -30.36 10.48 12.34
C ASN A 128 -29.20 11.26 13.00
N ILE A 129 -28.26 11.70 12.16
CA ILE A 129 -27.07 12.45 12.56
C ILE A 129 -27.33 13.93 12.27
N ASP A 130 -27.22 14.84 13.23
CA ASP A 130 -27.26 16.29 12.93
C ASP A 130 -25.90 16.75 12.38
N VAL A 131 -25.88 17.16 11.10
CA VAL A 131 -24.70 17.68 10.40
C VAL A 131 -24.82 19.18 10.10
N SER A 132 -25.91 19.84 10.54
CA SER A 132 -26.19 21.24 10.22
C SER A 132 -25.21 22.23 10.86
N ARG A 133 -24.53 21.80 11.94
CA ARG A 133 -23.55 22.60 12.68
C ARG A 133 -22.10 22.36 12.25
N LEU A 134 -21.87 21.47 11.29
CA LEU A 134 -20.52 21.20 10.79
C LEU A 134 -20.12 22.25 9.76
N ASP A 135 -18.88 22.74 9.88
CA ASP A 135 -18.29 23.65 8.91
C ASP A 135 -17.62 22.84 7.79
N PHE A 136 -18.08 23.03 6.55
CA PHE A 136 -17.55 22.40 5.35
C PHE A 136 -16.73 23.36 4.48
N ASP A 137 -16.51 24.61 4.91
CA ASP A 137 -15.75 25.61 4.14
C ASP A 137 -14.31 25.15 3.90
N TRP A 138 -13.74 24.33 4.79
CA TRP A 138 -12.41 23.76 4.58
C TRP A 138 -12.36 22.88 3.32
N MET A 139 -13.41 22.12 3.00
CA MET A 139 -13.47 21.32 1.77
C MET A 139 -13.59 22.21 0.52
N VAL A 140 -14.26 23.36 0.64
CA VAL A 140 -14.30 24.36 -0.44
C VAL A 140 -12.91 24.92 -0.70
N ARG A 141 -12.15 25.23 0.36
CA ARG A 141 -10.76 25.71 0.24
C ARG A 141 -9.86 24.71 -0.47
N LEU A 142 -10.10 23.41 -0.27
CA LEU A 142 -9.30 22.36 -0.93
C LEU A 142 -9.40 22.40 -2.45
N LEU A 143 -10.51 22.89 -3.03
CA LEU A 143 -10.69 22.99 -4.49
C LEU A 143 -9.62 23.83 -5.20
N ALA A 144 -8.85 24.63 -4.46
CA ALA A 144 -7.76 25.46 -4.98
C ALA A 144 -6.43 24.70 -5.18
N TYR A 145 -6.37 23.41 -4.86
CA TYR A 145 -5.16 22.60 -4.90
C TYR A 145 -5.33 21.43 -5.87
N ASP A 146 -4.23 20.88 -6.38
CA ASP A 146 -4.25 19.74 -7.31
C ASP A 146 -3.48 18.53 -6.80
N ARG A 147 -2.74 18.67 -5.70
CA ARG A 147 -2.01 17.57 -5.06
C ARG A 147 -2.00 17.69 -3.55
N TRP A 148 -1.66 16.59 -2.89
CA TRP A 148 -1.43 16.55 -1.46
C TRP A 148 -0.10 15.84 -1.20
N ASP A 149 0.96 16.63 -1.02
CA ASP A 149 2.27 16.10 -0.66
C ASP A 149 2.29 15.76 0.84
N LEU A 150 2.51 14.48 1.15
CA LEU A 150 2.60 13.98 2.53
C LEU A 150 3.89 14.43 3.24
N PHE A 151 4.87 15.00 2.53
CA PHE A 151 6.11 15.52 3.10
C PHE A 151 6.08 17.04 3.30
N ASN A 152 5.17 17.77 2.67
CA ASN A 152 5.15 19.22 2.84
C ASN A 152 4.42 19.64 4.13
N GLY A 153 5.17 20.12 5.14
CA GLY A 153 4.59 20.57 6.41
C GLY A 153 4.07 19.44 7.32
N SER A 154 4.53 18.20 7.10
CA SER A 154 4.15 17.05 7.91
C SER A 154 5.21 16.67 8.95
N PRO A 155 4.86 15.86 9.97
CA PRO A 155 5.84 15.25 10.86
C PRO A 155 6.91 14.44 10.14
N LEU A 156 6.57 13.80 9.01
CA LEU A 156 7.53 13.03 8.22
C LEU A 156 8.70 13.91 7.74
N SER A 157 8.47 15.18 7.41
CA SER A 157 9.55 16.09 6.99
C SER A 157 10.59 16.37 8.07
N ALA A 158 10.16 16.40 9.33
CA ALA A 158 11.01 16.71 10.47
C ALA A 158 11.88 15.51 10.91
N GLU A 159 11.47 14.29 10.54
CA GLU A 159 12.20 13.07 10.87
C GLU A 159 13.39 12.84 9.93
N GLY A 160 14.51 12.32 10.47
CA GLY A 160 15.69 12.00 9.66
C GLY A 160 15.49 10.75 8.80
N ARG A 161 15.12 9.62 9.43
CA ARG A 161 14.73 8.37 8.76
C ARG A 161 13.33 7.98 9.20
N PHE A 162 12.52 7.50 8.27
CA PHE A 162 11.13 7.11 8.55
C PHE A 162 10.81 5.75 7.92
N ASN A 163 9.86 5.04 8.53
CA ASN A 163 9.34 3.79 7.99
C ASN A 163 8.09 4.09 7.17
N TRP A 164 8.12 3.93 5.85
CA TRP A 164 6.96 4.21 5.00
C TRP A 164 5.76 3.29 5.31
N ALA A 165 6.02 2.00 5.55
CA ALA A 165 4.96 1.01 5.77
C ALA A 165 4.40 1.00 7.20
N ALA A 166 5.20 1.43 8.18
CA ALA A 166 4.81 1.43 9.58
C ALA A 166 4.89 2.80 10.25
N GLY A 167 5.19 3.86 9.52
CA GLY A 167 5.32 5.21 10.09
C GLY A 167 4.01 5.74 10.65
N ASP A 168 4.07 6.91 11.26
CA ASP A 168 2.85 7.66 11.51
C ASP A 168 2.24 8.09 10.16
N VAL A 169 0.95 7.81 10.00
CA VAL A 169 0.17 8.19 8.83
C VAL A 169 -0.90 9.20 9.25
N PRO A 170 -1.35 10.09 8.34
CA PRO A 170 -2.48 10.96 8.66
C PRO A 170 -3.75 10.11 8.84
N ASP A 171 -4.65 10.50 9.75
CA ASP A 171 -5.92 9.80 9.96
C ASP A 171 -6.87 9.97 8.75
N LEU A 172 -6.69 9.09 7.77
CA LEU A 172 -7.51 9.04 6.56
C LEU A 172 -8.97 8.63 6.86
N PHE A 173 -9.23 7.94 7.97
CA PHE A 173 -10.59 7.57 8.36
C PHE A 173 -11.38 8.79 8.85
N LEU A 174 -10.71 9.81 9.38
CA LEU A 174 -11.35 11.09 9.69
C LEU A 174 -11.84 11.78 8.39
N LEU A 175 -11.01 11.80 7.34
CA LEU A 175 -11.42 12.33 6.03
C LEU A 175 -12.60 11.57 5.43
N GLN A 176 -12.60 10.23 5.54
CA GLN A 176 -13.72 9.41 5.11
C GLN A 176 -15.02 9.73 5.88
N ARG A 177 -14.92 10.00 7.19
CA ARG A 177 -16.07 10.42 8.02
C ARG A 177 -16.62 11.77 7.56
N TRP A 178 -15.73 12.75 7.37
CA TRP A 178 -16.11 14.07 6.87
C TRP A 178 -16.78 14.02 5.50
N ALA A 179 -16.30 13.17 4.59
CA ALA A 179 -16.93 13.00 3.27
C ALA A 179 -18.38 12.49 3.38
N LYS A 180 -18.64 11.51 4.27
CA LYS A 180 -20.00 11.04 4.54
C LYS A 180 -20.88 12.16 5.10
N PHE A 181 -20.37 12.94 6.06
CA PHE A 181 -21.11 14.09 6.59
C PHE A 181 -21.39 15.15 5.53
N ARG A 182 -20.43 15.41 4.64
CA ARG A 182 -20.59 16.38 3.56
C ARG A 182 -21.66 15.97 2.56
N MET A 183 -21.67 14.70 2.16
CA MET A 183 -22.72 14.16 1.28
C MET A 183 -24.08 14.20 1.98
N LEU A 184 -24.16 13.78 3.24
CA LEU A 184 -25.41 13.81 4.01
C LEU A 184 -25.95 15.24 4.15
N HIS A 185 -25.08 16.21 4.38
CA HIS A 185 -25.42 17.62 4.42
C HIS A 185 -25.99 18.07 3.06
N GLY A 186 -25.26 17.82 1.97
CA GLY A 186 -25.71 18.20 0.61
C GLY A 186 -27.06 17.61 0.22
N LEU A 187 -27.28 16.33 0.54
CA LEU A 187 -28.57 15.66 0.29
C LEU A 187 -29.72 16.33 1.06
N ARG A 188 -29.49 16.77 2.30
CA ARG A 188 -30.53 17.38 3.14
C ARG A 188 -30.78 18.85 2.83
N THR A 189 -29.75 19.57 2.38
CA THR A 189 -29.87 20.99 2.03
C THR A 189 -30.21 21.22 0.56
N GLY A 190 -30.37 20.16 -0.24
CA GLY A 190 -30.67 20.29 -1.67
C GLY A 190 -29.47 20.69 -2.54
N HIS A 191 -28.24 20.51 -2.04
CA HIS A 191 -26.97 20.79 -2.72
C HIS A 191 -26.08 19.54 -2.86
N PRO A 192 -26.58 18.44 -3.46
CA PRO A 192 -25.83 17.19 -3.54
C PRO A 192 -24.68 17.25 -4.56
N VAL A 193 -24.80 18.07 -5.62
CA VAL A 193 -23.78 18.16 -6.68
C VAL A 193 -22.54 18.87 -6.16
N GLU A 194 -22.72 19.95 -5.42
CA GLU A 194 -21.64 20.69 -4.77
C GLU A 194 -20.95 19.84 -3.69
N ALA A 195 -21.71 18.98 -3.00
CA ALA A 195 -21.16 18.01 -2.06
C ALA A 195 -20.29 16.97 -2.76
N ALA A 196 -20.82 16.39 -3.85
CA ALA A 196 -20.12 15.41 -4.66
C ALA A 196 -18.82 15.97 -5.22
N GLN A 197 -18.84 17.21 -5.75
CA GLN A 197 -17.64 17.88 -6.24
C GLN A 197 -16.54 17.98 -5.18
N GLN A 198 -16.90 18.38 -3.96
CA GLN A 198 -15.95 18.52 -2.85
C GLN A 198 -15.39 17.17 -2.38
N VAL A 199 -16.24 16.14 -2.29
CA VAL A 199 -15.82 14.77 -1.92
C VAL A 199 -14.94 14.15 -2.99
N ARG A 200 -15.30 14.31 -4.26
CA ARG A 200 -14.51 13.85 -5.40
C ARG A 200 -13.17 14.56 -5.48
N HIS A 201 -13.13 15.86 -5.19
CA HIS A 201 -11.88 16.59 -5.14
C HIS A 201 -10.98 16.11 -3.98
N LEU A 202 -11.55 15.81 -2.81
CA LEU A 202 -10.80 15.17 -1.73
C LEU A 202 -10.28 13.78 -2.13
N ALA A 203 -11.05 13.01 -2.92
CA ALA A 203 -10.60 11.75 -3.50
C ALA A 203 -9.42 11.94 -4.45
N TRP A 204 -9.46 12.98 -5.29
CA TRP A 204 -8.34 13.35 -6.16
C TRP A 204 -7.09 13.68 -5.34
N LEU A 205 -7.18 14.57 -4.35
CA LEU A 205 -6.04 14.91 -3.50
C LEU A 205 -5.47 13.68 -2.79
N SER A 206 -6.34 12.79 -2.30
CA SER A 206 -5.92 11.52 -1.69
C SER A 206 -5.17 10.61 -2.67
N LEU A 207 -5.65 10.50 -3.90
CA LEU A 207 -4.98 9.76 -4.97
C LEU A 207 -3.61 10.36 -5.31
N ARG A 208 -3.53 11.70 -5.35
CA ARG A 208 -2.33 12.49 -5.62
C ARG A 208 -1.43 12.70 -4.39
N THR A 209 -1.55 11.84 -3.38
CA THR A 209 -0.48 11.60 -2.40
C THR A 209 0.59 10.66 -2.93
N ASP A 210 0.35 10.05 -4.09
CA ASP A 210 1.20 9.03 -4.71
C ASP A 210 1.52 7.87 -3.77
N SER A 211 0.58 7.52 -2.88
CA SER A 211 0.67 6.42 -1.92
C SER A 211 -0.46 5.41 -2.11
N LEU A 212 -0.21 4.14 -1.80
CA LEU A 212 -1.24 3.09 -1.85
C LEU A 212 -2.39 3.36 -0.87
N VAL A 213 -2.06 3.89 0.31
CA VAL A 213 -3.04 4.24 1.34
C VAL A 213 -3.93 5.40 0.88
N GLY A 214 -3.36 6.44 0.26
CA GLY A 214 -4.11 7.54 -0.32
C GLY A 214 -4.98 7.11 -1.51
N GLY A 215 -4.47 6.25 -2.39
CA GLY A 215 -5.27 5.63 -3.45
C GLY A 215 -6.45 4.82 -2.91
N SER A 216 -6.24 4.06 -1.84
CA SER A 216 -7.31 3.32 -1.16
C SER A 216 -8.36 4.25 -0.55
N LEU A 217 -7.96 5.38 0.04
CA LEU A 217 -8.90 6.40 0.49
C LEU A 217 -9.69 6.99 -0.69
N ALA A 218 -9.04 7.31 -1.81
CA ALA A 218 -9.70 7.86 -2.99
C ALA A 218 -10.83 6.95 -3.49
N VAL A 219 -10.58 5.64 -3.63
CA VAL A 219 -11.59 4.63 -3.99
C VAL A 219 -12.77 4.67 -3.01
N ASN A 220 -12.50 4.68 -1.71
CA ASN A 220 -13.55 4.73 -0.68
C ASN A 220 -14.39 6.02 -0.74
N LEU A 221 -13.79 7.15 -1.08
CA LEU A 221 -14.46 8.44 -1.22
C LEU A 221 -15.37 8.47 -2.46
N LEU A 222 -14.91 7.91 -3.58
CA LEU A 222 -15.71 7.76 -4.79
C LEU A 222 -16.89 6.79 -4.56
N ASP A 223 -16.71 5.72 -3.79
CA ASP A 223 -17.80 4.84 -3.38
C ASP A 223 -18.84 5.54 -2.48
N ILE A 224 -18.40 6.45 -1.59
CA ILE A 224 -19.31 7.26 -0.77
C ILE A 224 -20.19 8.15 -1.66
N GLU A 225 -19.59 8.81 -2.65
CA GLU A 225 -20.31 9.62 -3.63
C GLU A 225 -21.34 8.78 -4.41
N ARG A 226 -20.92 7.64 -4.95
CA ARG A 226 -21.78 6.71 -5.69
C ARG A 226 -22.96 6.22 -4.86
N LEU A 227 -22.72 5.79 -3.61
CA LEU A 227 -23.79 5.33 -2.72
C LEU A 227 -24.80 6.44 -2.41
N ALA A 228 -24.34 7.68 -2.28
CA ALA A 228 -25.23 8.82 -2.09
C ALA A 228 -26.10 9.09 -3.32
N HIS A 229 -25.52 8.99 -4.52
CA HIS A 229 -26.24 9.12 -5.78
C HIS A 229 -27.30 8.02 -5.95
N GLU A 230 -26.93 6.76 -5.72
CA GLU A 230 -27.83 5.59 -5.83
C GLU A 230 -28.98 5.63 -4.82
N ALA A 231 -28.80 6.30 -3.68
CA ALA A 231 -29.85 6.46 -2.67
C ALA A 231 -30.88 7.55 -3.00
N MET A 232 -30.63 8.40 -4.00
CA MET A 232 -31.58 9.42 -4.42
C MET A 232 -32.64 8.82 -5.36
N PRO A 233 -33.94 9.06 -5.13
CA PRO A 233 -34.99 8.64 -6.06
C PRO A 233 -34.90 9.34 -7.43
N SER A 234 -34.32 10.54 -7.48
CA SER A 234 -34.18 11.35 -8.69
C SER A 234 -32.90 12.20 -8.60
N PRO A 235 -31.72 11.62 -8.87
CA PRO A 235 -30.47 12.36 -8.83
C PRO A 235 -30.43 13.45 -9.93
N PRO A 236 -29.79 14.61 -9.68
CA PRO A 236 -29.61 15.65 -10.70
C PRO A 236 -28.88 15.12 -11.93
N ALA A 237 -29.36 15.46 -13.13
CA ALA A 237 -28.82 14.92 -14.39
C ALA A 237 -27.33 15.23 -14.64
N GLY A 238 -26.80 16.31 -14.04
CA GLY A 238 -25.38 16.66 -14.11
C GLY A 238 -24.47 15.93 -13.11
N TRP A 239 -25.03 15.10 -12.22
CA TRP A 239 -24.24 14.34 -11.25
C TRP A 239 -23.94 12.94 -11.78
N THR A 240 -22.72 12.74 -12.28
CA THR A 240 -22.24 11.47 -12.81
C THR A 240 -21.10 10.91 -11.94
N PRO A 241 -21.39 10.14 -10.88
CA PRO A 241 -20.35 9.49 -10.09
C PRO A 241 -19.65 8.38 -10.89
N MET A 242 -18.45 7.99 -10.45
CA MET A 242 -17.74 6.84 -11.01
C MET A 242 -18.60 5.56 -10.87
N PRO A 243 -18.76 4.76 -11.93
CA PRO A 243 -19.45 3.47 -11.85
C PRO A 243 -18.73 2.48 -10.92
N ALA A 244 -19.50 1.62 -10.24
CA ALA A 244 -18.94 0.62 -9.31
C ALA A 244 -17.88 -0.31 -9.94
N GLU A 245 -18.04 -0.65 -11.22
CA GLU A 245 -17.06 -1.45 -11.96
C GLU A 245 -15.71 -0.72 -12.09
N GLN A 246 -15.73 0.59 -12.37
CA GLN A 246 -14.52 1.40 -12.47
C GLN A 246 -13.87 1.59 -11.10
N THR A 247 -14.65 1.76 -10.03
CA THR A 247 -14.12 1.81 -8.65
C THR A 247 -13.44 0.50 -8.27
N ALA A 248 -14.04 -0.64 -8.61
CA ALA A 248 -13.46 -1.96 -8.38
C ALA A 248 -12.19 -2.18 -9.22
N ARG A 249 -12.18 -1.72 -10.49
CA ARG A 249 -11.00 -1.75 -11.36
C ARG A 249 -9.86 -0.90 -10.79
N MET A 250 -10.16 0.34 -10.39
CA MET A 250 -9.19 1.24 -9.77
C MET A 250 -8.56 0.59 -8.53
N ASN A 251 -9.37 0.02 -7.64
CA ASN A 251 -8.88 -0.68 -6.45
C ASN A 251 -7.98 -1.88 -6.78
N ALA A 252 -8.37 -2.70 -7.77
CA ALA A 252 -7.58 -3.84 -8.20
C ALA A 252 -6.23 -3.41 -8.79
N LEU A 253 -6.23 -2.38 -9.63
CA LEU A 253 -5.03 -1.82 -10.24
C LEU A 253 -4.10 -1.18 -9.21
N LEU A 254 -4.63 -0.44 -8.23
CA LEU A 254 -3.84 0.13 -7.14
C LEU A 254 -3.07 -0.95 -6.36
N GLN A 255 -3.70 -2.10 -6.10
CA GLN A 255 -3.06 -3.22 -5.40
C GLN A 255 -2.07 -4.00 -6.28
N ALA A 256 -2.35 -4.12 -7.58
CA ALA A 256 -1.52 -4.86 -8.52
C ALA A 256 -0.31 -4.05 -8.99
N ALA A 257 -0.42 -2.72 -9.10
CA ALA A 257 0.60 -1.88 -9.73
C ALA A 257 1.98 -1.99 -9.05
N PRO A 258 2.12 -1.98 -7.70
CA PRO A 258 3.42 -2.22 -7.06
C PRO A 258 4.02 -3.60 -7.36
N GLN A 259 3.20 -4.61 -7.64
CA GLN A 259 3.68 -5.95 -7.98
C GLN A 259 4.23 -5.98 -9.40
N PHE A 260 3.50 -5.41 -10.37
CA PHE A 260 3.92 -5.33 -11.76
C PHE A 260 5.11 -4.38 -11.97
N ALA A 261 5.11 -3.21 -11.31
CA ALA A 261 6.19 -2.23 -11.42
C ALA A 261 7.37 -2.49 -10.47
N GLY A 262 7.26 -3.49 -9.59
CA GLY A 262 8.15 -3.74 -8.47
C GLY A 262 9.45 -4.46 -8.81
N LEU A 263 10.32 -4.60 -7.80
CA LEU A 263 11.60 -5.33 -7.90
C LEU A 263 11.45 -6.84 -8.09
N ALA A 264 10.28 -7.38 -7.74
CA ALA A 264 9.98 -8.79 -7.93
C ALA A 264 9.71 -9.12 -9.41
N ALA A 265 9.20 -8.17 -10.20
CA ALA A 265 8.90 -8.35 -11.61
C ALA A 265 10.17 -8.43 -12.48
N PRO A 266 10.13 -9.15 -13.62
CA PRO A 266 11.17 -9.03 -14.64
C PRO A 266 11.35 -7.57 -15.10
N PRO A 267 12.58 -7.08 -15.39
CA PRO A 267 12.81 -5.67 -15.71
C PRO A 267 12.04 -5.14 -16.92
N ASP A 268 11.83 -5.98 -17.93
CA ASP A 268 11.03 -5.68 -19.11
C ASP A 268 9.53 -5.59 -18.80
N VAL A 269 9.02 -6.50 -17.97
CA VAL A 269 7.64 -6.48 -17.45
C VAL A 269 7.39 -5.22 -16.62
N ALA A 270 8.30 -4.89 -15.70
CA ALA A 270 8.19 -3.69 -14.88
C ALA A 270 8.21 -2.41 -15.72
N ARG A 271 9.09 -2.34 -16.72
CA ARG A 271 9.16 -1.21 -17.64
C ARG A 271 7.87 -1.06 -18.44
N LYS A 272 7.34 -2.15 -18.98
CA LYS A 272 6.08 -2.17 -19.73
C LYS A 272 4.91 -1.73 -18.86
N ALA A 273 4.78 -2.27 -17.65
CA ALA A 273 3.72 -1.92 -16.71
C ALA A 273 3.76 -0.42 -16.36
N ARG A 274 4.94 0.12 -16.02
CA ARG A 274 5.10 1.57 -15.77
C ARG A 274 4.74 2.41 -16.99
N GLY A 275 5.04 1.93 -18.21
CA GLY A 275 4.75 2.65 -19.45
C GLY A 275 3.27 2.69 -19.83
N CYS A 276 2.48 1.68 -19.44
CA CYS A 276 1.04 1.62 -19.75
C CYS A 276 0.14 2.11 -18.61
N ALA A 277 0.66 2.22 -17.39
CA ALA A 277 -0.10 2.70 -16.24
C ALA A 277 -0.52 4.17 -16.38
N THR A 278 -1.71 4.48 -15.87
CA THR A 278 -2.15 5.87 -15.64
C THR A 278 -1.12 6.62 -14.79
N GLU A 279 -1.03 7.94 -14.94
CA GLU A 279 -0.03 8.76 -14.23
C GLU A 279 -0.07 8.54 -12.71
N ALA A 280 -1.26 8.57 -12.11
CA ALA A 280 -1.44 8.35 -10.68
C ALA A 280 -1.00 6.94 -10.25
N ASN A 281 -1.45 5.88 -10.94
CA ASN A 281 -1.07 4.51 -10.58
C ASN A 281 0.43 4.27 -10.78
N ARG A 282 1.03 4.85 -11.83
CA ARG A 282 2.48 4.81 -12.05
C ARG A 282 3.23 5.42 -10.86
N CYS A 283 2.83 6.61 -10.42
CA CYS A 283 3.49 7.29 -9.29
C CYS A 283 3.32 6.53 -7.97
N ILE A 284 2.12 6.02 -7.69
CA ILE A 284 1.88 5.14 -6.53
C ILE A 284 2.79 3.91 -6.58
N ALA A 285 2.82 3.21 -7.71
CA ALA A 285 3.63 2.01 -7.85
C ALA A 285 5.13 2.29 -7.69
N LEU A 286 5.60 3.43 -8.19
CA LEU A 286 6.98 3.89 -8.02
C LEU A 286 7.30 4.22 -6.56
N THR A 287 6.42 4.90 -5.83
CA THR A 287 6.58 5.20 -4.39
C THR A 287 6.68 3.91 -3.56
N GLU A 288 5.75 2.97 -3.75
CA GLU A 288 5.75 1.70 -3.01
C GLU A 288 6.97 0.84 -3.37
N THR A 289 7.40 0.87 -4.64
CA THR A 289 8.61 0.16 -5.07
C THR A 289 9.89 0.83 -4.53
N ALA A 290 9.91 2.16 -4.45
CA ALA A 290 11.02 2.92 -3.86
C ALA A 290 11.23 2.54 -2.40
N PHE A 291 10.15 2.31 -1.64
CA PHE A 291 10.24 1.81 -0.27
C PHE A 291 10.92 0.44 -0.21
N LEU A 292 10.49 -0.52 -1.03
CA LEU A 292 11.09 -1.86 -1.06
C LEU A 292 12.56 -1.82 -1.51
N ALA A 293 12.89 -0.97 -2.48
CA ALA A 293 14.27 -0.78 -2.94
C ALA A 293 15.16 -0.22 -1.83
N ARG A 294 14.71 0.84 -1.16
CA ARG A 294 15.43 1.45 -0.04
C ARG A 294 15.57 0.46 1.12
N LEU A 295 14.52 -0.29 1.44
CA LEU A 295 14.55 -1.30 2.48
C LEU A 295 15.68 -2.32 2.22
N LEU A 296 15.84 -2.76 0.97
CA LEU A 296 16.79 -3.79 0.56
C LEU A 296 18.21 -3.31 0.23
N GLU A 297 18.43 -2.00 0.11
CA GLU A 297 19.69 -1.43 -0.40
C GLU A 297 20.97 -2.00 0.24
N PRO A 298 21.10 -2.14 1.58
CA PRO A 298 22.32 -2.69 2.21
C PRO A 298 22.64 -4.15 1.80
N VAL A 299 21.64 -4.84 1.27
CA VAL A 299 21.69 -6.25 0.92
C VAL A 299 22.00 -6.45 -0.56
N VAL A 300 21.66 -5.48 -1.42
CA VAL A 300 21.85 -5.56 -2.87
C VAL A 300 23.31 -5.25 -3.25
N GLU A 301 23.86 -4.14 -2.76
CA GLU A 301 25.20 -3.66 -3.13
C GLU A 301 26.33 -4.68 -2.91
N PRO A 302 26.39 -5.45 -1.80
CA PRO A 302 27.53 -6.33 -1.54
C PRO A 302 27.46 -7.69 -2.26
N VAL A 303 26.28 -8.07 -2.76
CA VAL A 303 26.01 -9.43 -3.24
C VAL A 303 26.28 -9.54 -4.74
N GLY A 304 26.16 -8.44 -5.49
CA GLY A 304 26.28 -8.46 -6.95
C GLY A 304 25.22 -9.35 -7.58
N ALA A 305 23.98 -9.31 -7.06
CA ALA A 305 22.84 -10.03 -7.63
C ALA A 305 22.38 -9.27 -8.88
N PRO A 306 22.80 -9.65 -10.11
CA PRO A 306 22.76 -8.75 -11.25
C PRO A 306 21.34 -8.33 -11.61
N SER A 307 20.36 -9.23 -11.42
CA SER A 307 18.95 -8.96 -11.68
C SER A 307 18.34 -7.93 -10.73
N LEU A 308 18.79 -7.85 -9.47
CA LEU A 308 18.23 -6.93 -8.48
C LEU A 308 18.90 -5.56 -8.56
N GLU A 309 20.20 -5.53 -8.85
CA GLU A 309 20.92 -4.31 -9.18
C GLU A 309 20.35 -3.66 -10.45
N GLU A 310 20.11 -4.45 -11.51
CA GLU A 310 19.46 -3.98 -12.73
C GLU A 310 18.03 -3.46 -12.46
N ALA A 311 17.24 -4.19 -11.66
CA ALA A 311 15.89 -3.77 -11.29
C ALA A 311 15.88 -2.44 -10.50
N THR A 312 16.84 -2.27 -9.58
CA THR A 312 16.99 -1.05 -8.79
C THR A 312 17.45 0.13 -9.66
N ALA A 313 18.44 -0.08 -10.53
CA ALA A 313 18.86 0.95 -11.49
C ALA A 313 17.77 1.31 -12.51
N ALA A 314 16.93 0.36 -12.89
CA ALA A 314 15.76 0.62 -13.73
C ALA A 314 14.66 1.39 -12.98
N LEU A 315 14.51 1.16 -11.67
CA LEU A 315 13.63 1.94 -10.81
C LEU A 315 14.13 3.38 -10.67
N ASP A 316 15.41 3.58 -10.34
CA ASP A 316 15.97 4.91 -10.13
C ASP A 316 15.86 5.79 -11.39
N ARG A 317 16.07 5.21 -12.58
CA ARG A 317 15.78 5.89 -13.86
C ARG A 317 14.30 6.25 -14.01
N ALA A 318 13.40 5.30 -13.73
CA ALA A 318 11.96 5.57 -13.84
C ALA A 318 11.49 6.63 -12.85
N LEU A 319 12.07 6.70 -11.64
CA LEU A 319 11.80 7.75 -10.66
C LEU A 319 12.23 9.13 -11.18
N ALA A 320 13.38 9.22 -11.84
CA ALA A 320 13.86 10.46 -12.45
C ALA A 320 12.97 10.91 -13.62
N ASP A 321 12.44 9.96 -14.40
CA ASP A 321 11.67 10.25 -15.63
C ASP A 321 10.16 10.43 -15.40
N ALA A 322 9.59 9.89 -14.32
CA ALA A 322 8.13 9.75 -14.18
C ALA A 322 7.36 11.07 -13.99
N GLY A 323 8.05 12.14 -13.56
CA GLY A 323 7.43 13.46 -13.35
C GLY A 323 6.32 13.45 -12.28
N CYS A 324 6.47 12.64 -11.23
CA CYS A 324 5.45 12.55 -10.19
C CYS A 324 5.28 13.90 -9.45
N PRO A 325 4.03 14.29 -9.13
CA PRO A 325 3.73 15.62 -8.60
C PRO A 325 4.19 15.83 -7.15
N THR A 326 4.34 14.75 -6.37
CA THR A 326 4.74 14.81 -4.97
C THR A 326 6.20 14.37 -4.80
N LEU A 327 6.77 14.74 -3.66
CA LEU A 327 8.10 14.30 -3.26
C LEU A 327 8.13 12.85 -2.74
N ALA A 328 6.97 12.18 -2.65
CA ALA A 328 6.84 10.94 -1.89
C ALA A 328 7.83 9.85 -2.31
N ALA A 329 7.90 9.54 -3.61
CA ALA A 329 8.80 8.50 -4.11
C ALA A 329 10.28 8.84 -3.87
N HIS A 330 10.66 10.11 -3.99
CA HIS A 330 12.02 10.59 -3.76
C HIS A 330 12.41 10.51 -2.27
N GLU A 331 11.55 11.01 -1.40
CA GLU A 331 11.75 11.02 0.06
C GLU A 331 11.84 9.59 0.62
N VAL A 332 10.96 8.71 0.15
CA VAL A 332 10.99 7.29 0.50
C VAL A 332 12.29 6.64 0.03
N ARG A 333 12.73 6.90 -1.20
CA ARG A 333 13.96 6.31 -1.76
C ARG A 333 15.22 6.76 -1.02
N THR A 334 15.25 8.00 -0.53
CA THR A 334 16.46 8.63 0.04
C THR A 334 16.53 8.54 1.56
N ARG A 335 15.41 8.76 2.26
CA ARG A 335 15.34 8.83 3.73
C ARG A 335 14.60 7.65 4.37
N GLY A 336 13.97 6.79 3.58
CA GLY A 336 13.35 5.57 4.08
C GLY A 336 14.33 4.69 4.87
N VAL A 337 13.80 3.95 5.85
CA VAL A 337 14.56 2.95 6.61
C VAL A 337 15.05 1.80 5.74
N THR A 338 16.17 1.21 6.12
CA THR A 338 16.71 -0.03 5.54
C THR A 338 16.44 -1.24 6.45
N VAL A 339 16.69 -2.46 5.99
CA VAL A 339 16.58 -3.68 6.82
C VAL A 339 17.51 -3.67 8.05
N GLU A 340 18.56 -2.86 8.03
CA GLU A 340 19.51 -2.74 9.15
C GLU A 340 19.02 -1.75 10.21
N ASP A 341 18.06 -0.89 9.87
CA ASP A 341 17.50 0.07 10.81
C ASP A 341 16.58 -0.60 11.84
N PRO A 342 16.74 -0.34 13.15
CA PRO A 342 15.85 -0.86 14.18
C PRO A 342 14.38 -0.50 13.95
N ALA A 343 14.11 0.69 13.40
CA ALA A 343 12.78 1.22 13.11
C ALA A 343 12.08 0.53 11.92
N SER A 344 12.78 -0.31 11.16
CA SER A 344 12.16 -1.08 10.07
C SER A 344 11.13 -2.10 10.56
N GLY A 345 11.21 -2.51 11.83
CA GLY A 345 10.45 -3.66 12.36
C GLY A 345 10.97 -5.02 11.85
N MET A 346 11.93 -5.00 10.93
CA MET A 346 12.55 -6.17 10.31
C MET A 346 13.87 -6.55 10.99
N SER A 347 14.31 -5.78 12.00
CA SER A 347 15.53 -6.06 12.77
C SER A 347 15.46 -7.42 13.48
N SER A 348 14.27 -7.87 13.90
CA SER A 348 14.05 -9.23 14.43
C SER A 348 14.27 -10.29 13.34
N LEU A 349 13.79 -10.04 12.12
CA LEU A 349 13.98 -10.91 10.96
C LEU A 349 15.45 -10.97 10.55
N ALA A 350 16.13 -9.82 10.47
CA ALA A 350 17.57 -9.73 10.25
C ALA A 350 18.37 -10.46 11.34
N SER A 351 18.00 -10.31 12.63
CA SER A 351 18.64 -11.03 13.74
C SER A 351 18.36 -12.54 13.71
N SER A 352 17.18 -12.94 13.24
CA SER A 352 16.79 -14.33 13.01
C SER A 352 17.40 -14.95 11.74
N VAL A 353 18.20 -14.21 10.99
CA VAL A 353 19.05 -14.74 9.91
C VAL A 353 20.53 -14.57 10.27
N ALA A 354 20.85 -13.64 11.17
CA ALA A 354 22.21 -13.39 11.69
C ALA A 354 22.80 -14.54 12.53
N TRP A 355 21.97 -15.46 13.05
CA TRP A 355 22.47 -16.64 13.77
C TRP A 355 23.06 -17.72 12.85
N ILE A 356 23.03 -17.56 11.52
CA ILE A 356 23.75 -18.41 10.56
C ILE A 356 25.16 -17.81 10.40
N PRO A 357 26.13 -18.15 11.25
CA PRO A 357 27.38 -17.39 11.33
C PRO A 357 28.35 -17.84 10.22
N TRP A 358 27.98 -18.87 9.44
CA TRP A 358 28.88 -19.68 8.60
C TRP A 358 28.51 -19.65 7.12
N ALA A 359 27.44 -18.95 6.73
CA ALA A 359 27.19 -18.67 5.32
C ALA A 359 28.12 -17.52 4.89
N PRO A 360 28.88 -17.66 3.78
CA PRO A 360 29.63 -16.52 3.24
C PRO A 360 28.66 -15.36 3.05
N GLY A 361 29.00 -14.18 3.57
CA GLY A 361 28.04 -13.08 3.79
C GLY A 361 27.21 -12.66 2.57
N ARG A 362 27.62 -13.02 1.35
CA ARG A 362 26.83 -12.84 0.12
C ARG A 362 25.58 -13.73 0.04
N GLN A 363 25.68 -15.00 0.43
CA GLN A 363 24.57 -15.94 0.31
C GLN A 363 23.46 -15.62 1.33
N ALA A 364 23.82 -15.36 2.59
CA ALA A 364 22.86 -14.95 3.62
C ALA A 364 22.11 -13.66 3.25
N ARG A 365 22.82 -12.66 2.71
CA ARG A 365 22.22 -11.42 2.19
C ARG A 365 21.28 -11.71 1.03
N SER A 366 21.69 -12.52 0.05
CA SER A 366 20.80 -12.92 -1.05
C SER A 366 19.50 -13.58 -0.56
N HIS A 367 19.60 -14.46 0.45
CA HIS A 367 18.45 -15.09 1.08
C HIS A 367 17.57 -14.06 1.81
N LEU A 368 18.16 -13.10 2.52
CA LEU A 368 17.38 -12.04 3.15
C LEU A 368 16.62 -11.21 2.10
N ALA A 369 17.28 -10.78 1.02
CA ALA A 369 16.64 -10.00 -0.04
C ALA A 369 15.47 -10.75 -0.69
N ARG A 370 15.69 -12.02 -1.06
CA ARG A 370 14.64 -12.88 -1.62
C ARG A 370 13.53 -13.16 -0.62
N GLY A 371 13.83 -13.33 0.67
CA GLY A 371 12.85 -13.51 1.74
C GLY A 371 11.96 -12.29 1.94
N VAL A 372 12.54 -11.08 1.94
CA VAL A 372 11.79 -9.81 1.99
C VAL A 372 10.91 -9.65 0.75
N LEU A 373 11.48 -9.85 -0.46
CA LEU A 373 10.71 -9.79 -1.70
C LEU A 373 9.55 -10.79 -1.69
N ALA A 374 9.80 -12.04 -1.26
CA ALA A 374 8.79 -13.07 -1.12
C ALA A 374 7.72 -12.75 -0.07
N SER A 375 8.08 -12.07 1.02
CA SER A 375 7.11 -11.63 2.05
C SER A 375 6.23 -10.46 1.58
N ALA A 376 6.72 -9.68 0.62
CA ALA A 376 5.96 -8.61 -0.03
C ALA A 376 5.07 -9.14 -1.17
N LEU A 377 5.19 -10.42 -1.55
CA LEU A 377 4.29 -11.04 -2.51
C LEU A 377 2.92 -11.26 -1.86
N GLY A 378 1.92 -10.54 -2.37
CA GLY A 378 0.52 -10.92 -2.18
C GLY A 378 0.07 -11.93 -3.24
N ASP A 379 -1.13 -12.48 -3.06
CA ASP A 379 -1.82 -13.12 -4.17
C ASP A 379 -2.06 -12.07 -5.27
N LEU A 380 -1.82 -12.44 -6.53
CA LEU A 380 -2.23 -11.61 -7.65
C LEU A 380 -3.76 -11.49 -7.59
N THR A 381 -4.26 -10.29 -7.36
CA THR A 381 -5.70 -10.05 -7.44
C THR A 381 -6.13 -10.40 -8.86
N PRO A 382 -7.13 -11.28 -9.05
CA PRO A 382 -7.60 -11.62 -10.38
C PRO A 382 -8.00 -10.35 -11.12
N LEU A 383 -7.25 -9.99 -12.17
CA LEU A 383 -7.54 -8.83 -13.01
C LEU A 383 -8.84 -9.03 -13.79
N HIS A 384 -9.24 -10.30 -14.01
CA HIS A 384 -10.51 -10.67 -14.61
C HIS A 384 -11.37 -11.40 -13.57
N GLY A 385 -12.59 -10.92 -13.34
CA GLY A 385 -13.57 -11.60 -12.50
C GLY A 385 -14.00 -10.88 -11.22
N ASN A 386 -13.69 -9.59 -11.04
CA ASN A 386 -14.36 -8.74 -10.05
C ASN A 386 -15.83 -8.48 -10.44
N ARG A 387 -16.63 -9.53 -10.62
CA ARG A 387 -18.08 -9.44 -10.49
C ARG A 387 -18.35 -9.07 -9.04
N THR A 388 -18.80 -7.84 -8.86
CA THR A 388 -19.22 -7.22 -7.61
C THR A 388 -19.82 -8.23 -6.62
N LYS A 389 -19.13 -8.47 -5.49
CA LYS A 389 -19.78 -8.98 -4.27
C LYS A 389 -20.61 -7.87 -3.64
N HIS A 390 -21.51 -7.25 -4.39
CA HIS A 390 -22.51 -6.36 -3.81
C HIS A 390 -23.76 -7.18 -3.48
N PRO A 391 -24.33 -7.03 -2.27
CA PRO A 391 -25.65 -7.57 -1.99
C PRO A 391 -26.64 -6.94 -2.98
N ALA A 392 -27.62 -7.73 -3.40
CA ALA A 392 -28.70 -7.27 -4.26
C ALA A 392 -29.30 -5.95 -3.72
N PRO A 393 -29.79 -5.06 -4.60
CA PRO A 393 -30.51 -3.88 -4.17
C PRO A 393 -31.59 -4.30 -3.17
N LEU A 394 -31.70 -3.60 -2.04
CA LEU A 394 -32.85 -3.74 -1.14
C LEU A 394 -34.09 -3.36 -1.94
N GLN A 395 -34.72 -4.35 -2.57
CA GLN A 395 -36.05 -4.21 -3.17
C GLN A 395 -37.02 -3.87 -2.05
N GLY A 396 -37.71 -2.74 -2.22
CA GLY A 396 -38.53 -2.12 -1.20
C GLY A 396 -39.62 -3.05 -0.66
N GLN A 397 -39.86 -2.91 0.64
CA GLN A 397 -41.19 -3.15 1.19
C GLN A 397 -42.11 -2.02 0.70
N ALA A 398 -42.66 -2.21 -0.50
CA ALA A 398 -43.90 -1.54 -0.87
C ALA A 398 -45.00 -2.14 0.02
N GLY A 399 -45.51 -1.34 0.96
CA GLY A 399 -46.67 -1.70 1.76
C GLY A 399 -47.87 -1.99 0.85
N LEU A 400 -48.47 -3.16 1.05
CA LEU A 400 -49.78 -3.49 0.49
C LEU A 400 -50.85 -2.54 1.09
N PRO A 401 -51.83 -2.08 0.28
CA PRO A 401 -53.00 -1.40 0.83
C PRO A 401 -53.93 -2.45 1.47
N THR A 402 -54.36 -2.19 2.70
CA THR A 402 -55.46 -2.93 3.32
C THR A 402 -56.81 -2.40 2.80
N PRO A 403 -57.81 -3.29 2.62
CA PRO A 403 -59.14 -2.97 2.10
C PRO A 403 -59.98 -2.10 3.05
#